data_AF-A0A8H9GSN1-F1
#
_entry.id   AF-A0A8H9GSN1-F1
#
_cell.length_a   1.000
_cell.length_b   1.000
_cell.length_c   1.000
_cell.angle_alpha   90.00
_cell.angle_beta   90.00
_cell.angle_gamma   90.00
#
_symmetry.space_group_name_H-M   'P 1'
#
loop_
_entity.id
_entity.type
_entity.pdbx_description
1 polymer ?
#
loop_
_entity_poly.entity_id
_entity_poly.type
_entity_poly.pdbx_seq_one_letter_code
_entity_poly.pdbx_strand_id
1 'polypeptide(L)'
;MLNRTAVLIAALLLSASAEDVGKAELDRSSLNASAQRLEQSVTEAVTTAGGDLDRMQAHWVIAFSTGHYKSDPIGAQAARELATQFVERVAVRGDRVTARAWEMDLWEYRNPSGLTQVIGNDTQGDLGRMSNLWPTTPAVGSVGGHDTERTATTLATEFAKQADTVLILLTNTAASVGAPGARLLGTNAPEYQEVLSNWTRVSGTQDGATLNLPYVVRAPSGDIQGQMQAVVFLPKTFTAAALTGGTRTEQHSGAQAKVTPTGGGAGVNPAAVLAGLLVLGGAAFGAWKLLGAGGGSGGRGGVRVGDTTFSVRDMPAGRPFCIIAGPGYAAEDDTPVVPVAGLPAARIVEITRAGKDYRVRSVNDEIRLSSAGGRVVAADTATVTLRPEMPDATLEFTGEVRGPGGVPKDITRSVSMTLDGDL
;
A
#
# COMPACT_ATOMS: atom_id res chain seq x y z
N MET A 1 60.88 1.71 52.15
CA MET A 1 59.83 2.61 52.70
C MET A 1 59.19 3.35 51.56
N LEU A 2 57.87 3.16 51.36
CA LEU A 2 56.84 4.08 50.81
C LEU A 2 57.16 4.87 49.52
N ASN A 3 56.24 5.10 48.57
CA ASN A 3 54.89 4.67 48.21
C ASN A 3 54.56 5.53 46.94
N ARG A 4 53.58 5.13 46.12
CA ARG A 4 53.01 5.88 44.95
C ARG A 4 53.86 5.75 43.69
N THR A 5 53.37 5.22 42.56
CA THR A 5 52.23 5.74 41.80
C THR A 5 51.77 4.66 40.83
N ALA A 6 50.56 4.15 41.02
CA ALA A 6 49.86 3.31 40.06
C ALA A 6 48.38 3.74 40.09
N VAL A 7 47.68 3.47 38.97
CA VAL A 7 46.26 3.70 38.73
C VAL A 7 45.91 5.08 38.18
N LEU A 8 45.91 5.19 36.84
CA LEU A 8 45.01 5.99 35.99
C LEU A 8 45.48 5.65 34.56
N ILE A 9 44.81 4.85 33.73
CA ILE A 9 43.64 5.19 32.90
C ILE A 9 43.29 3.89 32.16
N ALA A 10 42.15 3.25 32.48
CA ALA A 10 41.60 2.13 31.69
C ALA A 10 40.08 2.03 31.89
N ALA A 11 39.37 3.15 31.82
CA ALA A 11 37.93 3.22 32.11
C ALA A 11 37.15 4.11 31.13
N LEU A 12 37.52 4.14 29.84
CA LEU A 12 36.88 5.05 28.86
C LEU A 12 36.65 4.45 27.46
N LEU A 13 36.51 3.12 27.34
CA LEU A 13 36.15 2.48 26.06
C LEU A 13 35.02 1.45 26.17
N LEU A 14 34.12 1.63 27.13
CA LEU A 14 32.79 1.00 27.11
C LEU A 14 31.78 2.05 26.67
N SER A 15 31.93 2.55 25.45
CA SER A 15 30.80 3.11 24.71
C SER A 15 29.90 1.92 24.39
N ALA A 16 28.98 1.63 25.31
CA ALA A 16 27.84 0.77 25.01
C ALA A 16 27.17 1.37 23.78
N SER A 17 27.27 0.66 22.65
CA SER A 17 26.37 0.84 21.53
C SER A 17 24.96 0.73 22.11
N ALA A 18 24.25 1.84 22.21
CA ALA A 18 22.81 1.78 22.39
C ALA A 18 22.30 1.06 21.14
N GLU A 19 22.02 -0.24 21.27
CA GLU A 19 21.30 -1.00 20.26
C GLU A 19 20.01 -0.23 20.01
N ASP A 20 19.89 0.28 18.79
CA ASP A 20 18.65 0.80 18.25
C ASP A 20 17.63 -0.33 18.41
N VAL A 21 16.75 -0.23 19.41
CA VAL A 21 15.76 -1.26 19.72
C VAL A 21 14.80 -1.27 18.55
N GLY A 22 15.09 -2.12 17.56
CA GLY A 22 14.45 -2.12 16.24
C GLY A 22 12.92 -2.17 16.35
N LYS A 23 12.21 -1.47 15.46
CA LYS A 23 10.76 -1.59 15.41
C LYS A 23 10.37 -3.00 14.98
N ALA A 24 9.20 -3.47 15.39
CA ALA A 24 8.66 -4.73 14.90
C ALA A 24 8.42 -4.64 13.39
N GLU A 25 8.98 -5.56 12.62
CA GLU A 25 8.95 -5.54 11.15
C GLU A 25 8.52 -6.91 10.59
N LEU A 26 7.77 -6.88 9.49
CA LEU A 26 7.40 -8.09 8.77
C LEU A 26 8.63 -8.73 8.11
N ASP A 27 8.89 -10.01 8.40
CA ASP A 27 9.76 -10.83 7.57
C ASP A 27 9.01 -11.22 6.29
N ARG A 28 9.19 -10.44 5.24
CA ARG A 28 8.52 -10.66 3.94
C ARG A 28 8.82 -12.02 3.34
N SER A 29 9.99 -12.59 3.61
CA SER A 29 10.38 -13.89 3.07
C SER A 29 9.59 -15.05 3.68
N SER A 30 9.07 -14.87 4.90
CA SER A 30 8.22 -15.85 5.58
C SER A 30 6.89 -16.11 4.86
N LEU A 31 6.44 -15.16 4.03
CA LEU A 31 5.19 -15.28 3.27
C LEU A 31 5.30 -16.16 2.02
N ASN A 32 6.52 -16.47 1.55
CA ASN A 32 6.71 -17.23 0.31
C ASN A 32 6.00 -18.58 0.32
N ALA A 33 6.11 -19.32 1.42
CA ALA A 33 5.46 -20.63 1.57
C ALA A 33 3.93 -20.48 1.64
N SER A 34 3.42 -19.39 2.22
CA SER A 34 2.00 -19.09 2.27
C SER A 34 1.45 -18.71 0.89
N ALA A 35 2.18 -17.90 0.11
CA ALA A 35 1.83 -17.55 -1.26
C ALA A 35 1.80 -18.79 -2.16
N GLN A 36 2.81 -19.67 -2.06
CA GLN A 36 2.88 -20.91 -2.83
C GLN A 36 1.73 -21.88 -2.49
N ARG A 37 1.35 -22.01 -1.21
CA ARG A 37 0.21 -22.86 -0.82
C ARG A 37 -1.11 -22.29 -1.32
N LEU A 38 -1.27 -20.97 -1.31
CA LEU A 38 -2.45 -20.32 -1.88
C LEU A 38 -2.55 -20.55 -3.40
N GLU A 39 -1.44 -20.38 -4.14
CA GLU A 39 -1.33 -20.72 -5.57
C GLU A 39 -1.73 -22.17 -5.86
N GLN A 40 -1.20 -23.12 -5.10
CA GLN A 40 -1.52 -24.55 -5.27
C GLN A 40 -3.01 -24.83 -5.03
N SER A 41 -3.58 -24.31 -3.94
CA SER A 41 -4.99 -24.50 -3.60
C SER A 41 -5.92 -23.90 -4.65
N VAL A 42 -5.59 -22.70 -5.14
CA VAL A 42 -6.35 -22.04 -6.21
C VAL A 42 -6.26 -22.83 -7.53
N THR A 43 -5.07 -23.32 -7.87
CA THR A 43 -4.86 -24.10 -9.10
C THR A 43 -5.67 -25.40 -9.07
N GLU A 44 -5.60 -26.15 -7.97
CA GLU A 44 -6.39 -27.38 -7.78
C GLU A 44 -7.90 -27.11 -7.86
N ALA A 45 -8.36 -26.01 -7.24
CA ALA A 45 -9.76 -25.61 -7.27
C ALA A 45 -10.23 -25.27 -8.69
N VAL A 46 -9.45 -24.48 -9.45
CA VAL A 46 -9.78 -24.14 -10.84
C VAL A 46 -9.79 -25.38 -11.74
N THR A 47 -8.82 -26.30 -11.58
CA THR A 47 -8.83 -27.59 -12.28
C THR A 47 -10.08 -28.41 -11.96
N THR A 48 -10.48 -28.46 -10.69
CA THR A 48 -11.70 -29.15 -10.26
C THR A 48 -12.96 -28.53 -10.88
N ALA A 49 -12.97 -27.21 -11.09
CA ALA A 49 -14.04 -26.50 -11.78
C ALA A 49 -13.98 -26.60 -13.32
N GLY A 50 -13.06 -27.40 -13.88
CA GLY A 50 -12.91 -27.66 -15.31
C GLY A 50 -12.04 -26.65 -16.07
N GLY A 51 -11.36 -25.74 -15.36
CA GLY A 51 -10.43 -24.78 -15.94
C GLY A 51 -9.00 -25.32 -16.06
N ASP A 52 -8.16 -24.60 -16.81
CA ASP A 52 -6.72 -24.86 -16.93
C ASP A 52 -5.97 -23.53 -16.88
N LEU A 53 -5.50 -23.14 -15.69
CA LEU A 53 -4.77 -21.87 -15.51
C LEU A 53 -3.48 -21.79 -16.33
N ASP A 54 -2.87 -22.91 -16.71
CA ASP A 54 -1.65 -22.88 -17.52
C ASP A 54 -1.96 -22.45 -18.97
N ARG A 55 -3.22 -22.55 -19.41
CA ARG A 55 -3.65 -22.24 -20.78
C ARG A 55 -4.70 -21.14 -20.87
N MET A 56 -5.29 -20.76 -19.74
CA MET A 56 -6.41 -19.82 -19.67
C MET A 56 -6.02 -18.55 -18.91
N GLN A 57 -6.63 -17.45 -19.33
CA GLN A 57 -6.64 -16.20 -18.57
C GLN A 57 -7.42 -16.38 -17.27
N ALA A 58 -7.12 -15.54 -16.29
CA ALA A 58 -7.88 -15.49 -15.05
C ALA A 58 -8.13 -14.04 -14.62
N HIS A 59 -9.24 -13.85 -13.91
CA HIS A 59 -9.56 -12.62 -13.22
C HIS A 59 -9.39 -12.81 -11.70
N TRP A 60 -8.27 -12.31 -11.19
CA TRP A 60 -7.88 -12.37 -9.78
C TRP A 60 -8.54 -11.24 -9.00
N VAL A 61 -9.64 -11.51 -8.30
CA VAL A 61 -10.27 -10.52 -7.41
C VAL A 61 -9.76 -10.76 -6.00
N ILE A 62 -8.86 -9.91 -5.54
CA ILE A 62 -8.28 -9.97 -4.20
C ILE A 62 -8.92 -8.88 -3.35
N ALA A 63 -9.64 -9.32 -2.34
CA ALA A 63 -10.27 -8.42 -1.40
C ALA A 63 -9.50 -8.44 -0.07
N PHE A 64 -9.57 -7.35 0.70
CA PHE A 64 -8.94 -7.24 2.01
C PHE A 64 -9.95 -6.85 3.10
N SER A 65 -9.99 -7.60 4.19
CA SER A 65 -10.66 -7.17 5.42
C SER A 65 -9.85 -6.04 6.04
N THR A 66 -10.38 -4.83 6.09
CA THR A 66 -9.62 -3.67 6.57
C THR A 66 -9.91 -3.29 8.01
N GLY A 67 -10.95 -3.87 8.62
CA GLY A 67 -11.41 -3.49 9.96
C GLY A 67 -10.38 -3.71 11.07
N HIS A 68 -9.40 -4.59 10.85
CA HIS A 68 -8.30 -4.84 11.80
C HIS A 68 -7.07 -3.95 11.57
N TYR A 69 -6.99 -3.20 10.46
CA TYR A 69 -5.74 -2.52 10.05
C TYR A 69 -5.21 -1.54 11.10
N LYS A 70 -6.10 -0.90 11.86
CA LYS A 70 -5.71 0.03 12.92
C LYS A 70 -5.09 -0.69 14.14
N SER A 71 -5.61 -1.86 14.49
CA SER A 71 -5.14 -2.64 15.65
C SER A 71 -4.00 -3.59 15.32
N ASP A 72 -3.89 -4.01 14.05
CA ASP A 72 -2.84 -4.91 13.55
C ASP A 72 -2.28 -4.40 12.21
N PRO A 73 -1.45 -3.34 12.24
CA PRO A 73 -0.86 -2.77 11.04
C PRO A 73 0.14 -3.71 10.35
N ILE A 74 0.80 -4.60 11.10
CA ILE A 74 1.76 -5.56 10.54
C ILE A 74 1.02 -6.71 9.84
N GLY A 75 -0.09 -7.20 10.39
CA GLY A 75 -0.98 -8.14 9.69
C GLY A 75 -1.55 -7.55 8.40
N ALA A 76 -1.97 -6.28 8.43
CA ALA A 76 -2.39 -5.55 7.23
C ALA A 76 -1.27 -5.47 6.17
N GLN A 77 -0.04 -5.19 6.59
CA GLN A 77 1.14 -5.20 5.71
C GLN A 77 1.40 -6.61 5.16
N ALA A 78 1.29 -7.64 5.99
CA ALA A 78 1.49 -9.02 5.59
C ALA A 78 0.45 -9.45 4.55
N ALA A 79 -0.82 -9.06 4.68
CA ALA A 79 -1.85 -9.37 3.69
C ALA A 79 -1.54 -8.74 2.32
N ARG A 80 -1.10 -7.48 2.29
CA ARG A 80 -0.68 -6.80 1.05
C ARG A 80 0.55 -7.46 0.41
N GLU A 81 1.53 -7.81 1.22
CA GLU A 81 2.74 -8.48 0.76
C GLU A 81 2.42 -9.87 0.21
N LEU A 82 1.56 -10.64 0.89
CA LEU A 82 1.07 -11.93 0.43
C LEU A 82 0.35 -11.82 -0.92
N ALA A 83 -0.58 -10.87 -1.05
CA ALA A 83 -1.31 -10.63 -2.29
C ALA A 83 -0.36 -10.27 -3.44
N THR A 84 0.65 -9.45 -3.16
CA THR A 84 1.69 -9.08 -4.15
C THR A 84 2.47 -10.32 -4.59
N GLN A 85 3.02 -11.10 -3.65
CA GLN A 85 3.76 -12.31 -3.96
C GLN A 85 2.90 -13.36 -4.68
N PHE A 86 1.63 -13.50 -4.32
CA PHE A 86 0.69 -14.38 -5.01
C PHE A 86 0.51 -13.94 -6.46
N VAL A 87 0.17 -12.67 -6.71
CA VAL A 87 -0.05 -12.14 -8.07
C VAL A 87 1.20 -12.22 -8.92
N GLU A 88 2.38 -11.91 -8.37
CA GLU A 88 3.66 -12.05 -9.08
C GLU A 88 3.96 -13.50 -9.52
N ARG A 89 3.47 -14.48 -8.77
CA ARG A 89 3.62 -15.91 -9.10
C ARG A 89 2.62 -16.37 -10.14
N VAL A 90 1.38 -15.91 -10.05
CA VAL A 90 0.29 -16.48 -10.86
C VAL A 90 -0.09 -15.65 -12.06
N ALA A 91 0.12 -14.33 -12.07
CA ALA A 91 -0.45 -13.48 -13.11
C ALA A 91 0.49 -13.35 -14.32
N VAL A 92 -0.09 -13.45 -15.52
CA VAL A 92 0.60 -13.27 -16.81
C VAL A 92 -0.22 -12.39 -17.74
N ARG A 93 0.34 -12.09 -18.90
CA ARG A 93 -0.31 -11.27 -19.93
C ARG A 93 -1.71 -11.80 -20.26
N GLY A 94 -2.67 -10.89 -20.24
CA GLY A 94 -4.08 -11.14 -20.49
C GLY A 94 -4.93 -11.31 -19.23
N ASP A 95 -4.30 -11.60 -18.09
CA ASP A 95 -5.02 -11.68 -16.82
C ASP A 95 -5.51 -10.30 -16.35
N ARG A 96 -6.47 -10.32 -15.43
CA ARG A 96 -6.98 -9.15 -14.74
C ARG A 96 -6.76 -9.32 -13.24
N VAL A 97 -6.38 -8.24 -12.56
CA VAL A 97 -6.25 -8.20 -11.11
C VAL A 97 -7.12 -7.07 -10.58
N THR A 98 -8.06 -7.40 -9.71
CA THR A 98 -8.99 -6.46 -9.12
C THR A 98 -8.84 -6.44 -7.62
N ALA A 99 -8.70 -5.25 -7.05
CA ALA A 99 -8.62 -5.08 -5.60
C ALA A 99 -9.97 -4.61 -5.02
N ARG A 100 -10.32 -5.13 -3.85
CA ARG A 100 -11.51 -4.70 -3.08
C ARG A 100 -11.15 -4.55 -1.60
N ALA A 101 -11.88 -3.72 -0.87
CA ALA A 101 -11.76 -3.60 0.57
C ALA A 101 -13.13 -3.83 1.21
N TRP A 102 -13.14 -4.46 2.38
CA TRP A 102 -14.37 -4.71 3.10
C TRP A 102 -14.20 -4.63 4.61
N GLU A 103 -15.30 -4.32 5.27
CA GLU A 103 -15.48 -4.47 6.72
C GLU A 103 -16.82 -5.16 6.93
N MET A 104 -17.82 -4.47 7.49
CA MET A 104 -19.18 -5.01 7.51
C MET A 104 -19.78 -5.06 6.10
N ASP A 105 -19.41 -4.09 5.25
CA ASP A 105 -19.78 -3.99 3.85
C ASP A 105 -18.54 -3.75 2.99
N LEU A 106 -18.68 -3.88 1.67
CA LEU A 106 -17.66 -3.39 0.73
C LEU A 106 -17.57 -1.86 0.82
N TRP A 107 -16.36 -1.33 0.68
CA TRP A 107 -16.16 0.11 0.64
C TRP A 107 -15.07 0.50 -0.36
N GLU A 108 -15.18 1.73 -0.87
CA GLU A 108 -14.31 2.26 -1.91
C GLU A 108 -13.22 3.12 -1.27
N TYR A 109 -12.01 2.57 -1.14
CA TYR A 109 -10.83 3.30 -0.64
C TYR A 109 -10.18 4.19 -1.70
N ARG A 110 -10.60 4.05 -2.95
CA ARG A 110 -10.22 4.84 -4.13
C ARG A 110 -11.22 4.58 -5.26
N ASN A 111 -11.10 5.31 -6.36
CA ASN A 111 -11.98 5.18 -7.52
C ASN A 111 -12.07 3.71 -8.00
N PRO A 112 -13.28 3.10 -8.05
CA PRO A 112 -13.49 1.73 -8.49
C PRO A 112 -12.92 1.41 -9.88
N SER A 113 -12.92 2.36 -10.81
CA SER A 113 -12.37 2.14 -12.15
C SER A 113 -10.85 1.94 -12.13
N GLY A 114 -10.15 2.48 -11.11
CA GLY A 114 -8.72 2.28 -10.87
C GLY A 114 -8.40 1.03 -10.04
N LEU A 115 -9.41 0.25 -9.65
CA LEU A 115 -9.22 -0.96 -8.84
C LEU A 115 -8.89 -2.21 -9.67
N THR A 116 -8.98 -2.13 -11.00
CA THR A 116 -8.69 -3.24 -11.90
C THR A 116 -7.47 -2.93 -12.76
N GLN A 117 -6.45 -3.79 -12.70
CA GLN A 117 -5.30 -3.78 -13.60
C GLN A 117 -5.39 -4.95 -14.57
N VAL A 118 -5.29 -4.67 -15.87
CA VAL A 118 -5.09 -5.72 -16.90
C VAL A 118 -3.60 -5.92 -17.07
N ILE A 119 -3.11 -7.16 -17.04
CA ILE A 119 -1.70 -7.46 -17.30
C ILE A 119 -1.45 -7.40 -18.80
N GLY A 120 -0.72 -6.37 -19.24
CA GLY A 120 -0.42 -6.10 -20.62
C GLY A 120 0.90 -6.69 -21.09
N ASN A 121 1.48 -6.05 -22.12
CA ASN A 121 2.76 -6.46 -22.70
C ASN A 121 3.94 -6.15 -21.78
N ASP A 122 3.84 -5.08 -20.98
CA ASP A 122 4.84 -4.75 -19.95
C ASP A 122 4.47 -5.45 -18.63
N THR A 123 4.49 -6.78 -18.66
CA THR A 123 4.10 -7.60 -17.51
C THR A 123 4.88 -7.24 -16.25
N GLN A 124 6.20 -7.01 -16.36
CA GLN A 124 7.01 -6.64 -15.20
C GLN A 124 6.65 -5.25 -14.65
N GLY A 125 6.43 -4.26 -15.51
CA GLY A 125 5.98 -2.94 -15.07
C GLY A 125 4.59 -2.99 -14.44
N ASP A 126 3.67 -3.76 -15.00
CA ASP A 126 2.31 -3.94 -14.47
C ASP A 126 2.33 -4.62 -13.09
N LEU A 127 3.11 -5.69 -12.94
CA LEU A 127 3.30 -6.38 -11.66
C LEU A 127 3.99 -5.47 -10.62
N GLY A 128 4.99 -4.68 -11.03
CA GLY A 128 5.68 -3.73 -10.15
C GLY A 128 4.78 -2.61 -9.61
N ARG A 129 3.64 -2.35 -10.25
CA ARG A 129 2.63 -1.38 -9.78
C ARG A 129 1.47 -2.03 -9.05
N MET A 130 1.43 -3.36 -8.94
CA MET A 130 0.32 -4.10 -8.35
C MET A 130 0.11 -3.75 -6.88
N SER A 131 1.19 -3.48 -6.15
CA SER A 131 1.12 -3.06 -4.74
C SER A 131 0.36 -1.76 -4.51
N ASN A 132 0.31 -0.88 -5.52
CA ASN A 132 -0.50 0.34 -5.49
C ASN A 132 -2.00 0.02 -5.54
N LEU A 133 -2.37 -1.21 -5.89
CA LEU A 133 -3.76 -1.60 -5.87
C LEU A 133 -4.30 -1.79 -4.46
N TRP A 134 -3.48 -2.12 -3.47
CA TRP A 134 -3.98 -2.63 -2.20
C TRP A 134 -4.42 -1.52 -1.23
N PRO A 135 -5.50 -1.72 -0.45
CA PRO A 135 -5.90 -0.75 0.56
C PRO A 135 -4.84 -0.66 1.66
N THR A 136 -4.54 0.56 2.09
CA THR A 136 -3.56 0.85 3.15
C THR A 136 -4.21 1.29 4.45
N THR A 137 -5.50 1.64 4.42
CA THR A 137 -6.26 2.15 5.57
C THR A 137 -7.55 1.35 5.78
N PRO A 138 -8.11 1.37 7.01
CA PRO A 138 -9.51 1.00 7.22
C PRO A 138 -10.47 2.00 6.57
N ALA A 139 -11.77 1.66 6.55
CA ALA A 139 -12.81 2.57 6.12
C ALA A 139 -12.83 3.83 6.99
N VAL A 140 -13.22 4.97 6.41
CA VAL A 140 -13.43 6.19 7.19
C VAL A 140 -14.54 5.96 8.20
N GLY A 141 -14.26 6.20 9.48
CA GLY A 141 -15.20 5.91 10.56
C GLY A 141 -15.31 4.43 10.94
N SER A 142 -14.38 3.59 10.46
CA SER A 142 -14.34 2.16 10.83
C SER A 142 -14.41 1.96 12.33
N VAL A 143 -15.29 1.06 12.73
CA VAL A 143 -15.43 0.54 14.11
C VAL A 143 -14.80 -0.85 14.27
N GLY A 144 -14.13 -1.33 13.22
CA GLY A 144 -13.58 -2.68 13.12
C GLY A 144 -14.62 -3.76 12.78
N GLY A 145 -14.15 -5.00 12.75
CA GLY A 145 -14.95 -6.16 12.34
C GLY A 145 -15.00 -6.38 10.83
N HIS A 146 -15.62 -7.49 10.43
CA HIS A 146 -15.96 -7.81 9.06
C HIS A 146 -17.09 -8.83 8.91
N ASP A 147 -17.79 -8.80 7.78
CA ASP A 147 -18.79 -9.79 7.38
C ASP A 147 -18.34 -10.51 6.09
N THR A 148 -17.70 -11.68 6.25
CA THR A 148 -17.16 -12.50 5.18
C THR A 148 -18.26 -13.04 4.28
N GLU A 149 -19.39 -13.49 4.84
CA GLU A 149 -20.51 -14.03 4.06
C GLU A 149 -21.18 -12.94 3.23
N ARG A 150 -21.38 -11.74 3.79
CA ARG A 150 -21.90 -10.59 3.04
C ARG A 150 -20.97 -10.16 1.92
N THR A 151 -19.68 -10.10 2.21
CA THR A 151 -18.66 -9.73 1.22
C THR A 151 -18.60 -10.74 0.08
N ALA A 152 -18.57 -12.03 0.41
CA ALA A 152 -18.60 -13.10 -0.58
C ALA A 152 -19.86 -13.02 -1.44
N THR A 153 -21.03 -12.79 -0.82
CA THR A 153 -22.30 -12.62 -1.55
C THR A 153 -22.24 -11.44 -2.51
N THR A 154 -21.82 -10.28 -2.02
CA THR A 154 -21.77 -9.04 -2.81
C THR A 154 -20.81 -9.19 -4.00
N LEU A 155 -19.60 -9.70 -3.78
CA LEU A 155 -18.60 -9.89 -4.84
C LEU A 155 -19.00 -10.99 -5.82
N ALA A 156 -19.53 -12.12 -5.35
CA ALA A 156 -19.99 -13.18 -6.24
C ALA A 156 -21.15 -12.72 -7.13
N THR A 157 -22.05 -11.87 -6.62
CA THR A 157 -23.08 -11.22 -7.43
C THR A 157 -22.48 -10.21 -8.43
N GLU A 158 -21.54 -9.36 -8.00
CA GLU A 158 -20.85 -8.39 -8.86
C GLU A 158 -20.15 -9.09 -10.04
N PHE A 159 -19.49 -10.21 -9.78
CA PHE A 159 -18.71 -10.98 -10.76
C PHE A 159 -19.48 -12.17 -11.36
N ALA A 160 -20.81 -12.27 -11.17
CA ALA A 160 -21.61 -13.43 -11.59
C ALA A 160 -21.54 -13.75 -13.09
N LYS A 161 -21.22 -12.77 -13.95
CA LYS A 161 -21.09 -12.93 -15.40
C LYS A 161 -19.66 -13.20 -15.88
N GLN A 162 -18.71 -13.35 -14.97
CA GLN A 162 -17.28 -13.51 -15.26
C GLN A 162 -16.82 -14.88 -14.76
N ALA A 163 -17.06 -15.91 -15.59
CA ALA A 163 -16.76 -17.32 -15.26
C ALA A 163 -15.25 -17.63 -15.12
N ASP A 164 -14.39 -16.64 -15.43
CA ASP A 164 -12.93 -16.65 -15.29
C ASP A 164 -12.45 -16.10 -13.94
N THR A 165 -13.38 -15.78 -13.03
CA THR A 165 -13.07 -15.09 -11.77
C THR A 165 -12.66 -16.04 -10.66
N VAL A 166 -11.59 -15.68 -9.94
CA VAL A 166 -11.22 -16.27 -8.65
C VAL A 166 -11.29 -15.18 -7.59
N LEU A 167 -12.18 -15.33 -6.60
CA LEU A 167 -12.31 -14.42 -5.47
C LEU A 167 -11.41 -14.93 -4.32
N ILE A 168 -10.54 -14.07 -3.82
CA ILE A 168 -9.65 -14.35 -2.68
C ILE A 168 -9.90 -13.28 -1.63
N LEU A 169 -10.44 -13.70 -0.49
CA LEU A 169 -10.70 -12.83 0.66
C LEU A 169 -9.56 -13.00 1.67
N LEU A 170 -8.71 -11.98 1.85
CA LEU A 170 -7.67 -11.96 2.87
C LEU A 170 -8.15 -11.27 4.15
N THR A 171 -8.09 -11.97 5.28
CA THR A 171 -8.65 -11.53 6.56
C THR A 171 -7.84 -12.07 7.74
N ASN A 172 -7.96 -11.44 8.91
CA ASN A 172 -7.39 -11.98 10.14
C ASN A 172 -8.17 -13.21 10.64
N THR A 173 -9.48 -13.29 10.34
CA THR A 173 -10.34 -14.45 10.62
C THR A 173 -11.36 -14.65 9.51
N ALA A 174 -11.65 -15.89 9.14
CA ALA A 174 -12.60 -16.24 8.07
C ALA A 174 -14.04 -16.14 8.56
N ALA A 175 -14.29 -16.45 9.82
CA ALA A 175 -15.58 -16.24 10.46
C ALA A 175 -15.87 -14.74 10.55
N SER A 176 -17.10 -14.36 10.21
CA SER A 176 -17.59 -12.98 10.34
C SER A 176 -17.58 -12.53 11.80
N VAL A 177 -17.08 -11.31 12.05
CA VAL A 177 -16.97 -10.71 13.39
C VAL A 177 -17.48 -9.27 13.33
N GLY A 178 -18.49 -8.93 14.13
CA GLY A 178 -19.00 -7.57 14.23
C GLY A 178 -18.95 -7.03 15.66
N ALA A 179 -19.08 -5.72 15.81
CA ALA A 179 -19.32 -5.12 17.12
C ALA A 179 -20.61 -5.68 17.78
N PRO A 180 -20.76 -5.59 19.11
CA PRO A 180 -22.00 -6.02 19.78
C PRO A 180 -23.24 -5.38 19.14
N GLY A 181 -24.21 -6.21 18.77
CA GLY A 181 -25.44 -5.77 18.10
C GLY A 181 -25.35 -5.63 16.57
N ALA A 182 -24.17 -5.80 15.97
CA ALA A 182 -24.03 -5.86 14.53
C ALA A 182 -24.74 -7.10 13.96
N ARG A 183 -25.51 -6.90 12.89
CA ARG A 183 -26.21 -7.98 12.20
C ARG A 183 -25.34 -8.55 11.08
N LEU A 184 -24.72 -9.70 11.34
CA LEU A 184 -23.98 -10.46 10.35
C LEU A 184 -24.96 -11.21 9.43
N LEU A 185 -24.57 -11.42 8.16
CA LEU A 185 -25.37 -12.19 7.20
C LEU A 185 -25.52 -13.63 7.68
N GLY A 186 -24.39 -14.25 8.02
CA GLY A 186 -24.32 -15.63 8.50
C GLY A 186 -24.40 -16.67 7.39
N THR A 187 -23.90 -17.87 7.67
CA THR A 187 -23.76 -18.94 6.67
C THR A 187 -25.08 -19.56 6.23
N ASN A 188 -26.17 -19.38 6.99
CA ASN A 188 -27.50 -19.93 6.65
C ASN A 188 -28.40 -18.92 5.91
N ALA A 189 -27.90 -17.71 5.60
CA ALA A 189 -28.68 -16.71 4.88
C ALA A 189 -29.05 -17.22 3.48
N PRO A 190 -30.31 -17.08 3.03
CA PRO A 190 -30.75 -17.52 1.69
C PRO A 190 -29.87 -16.99 0.56
N GLU A 191 -29.48 -15.72 0.62
CA GLU A 191 -28.62 -15.06 -0.36
C GLU A 191 -27.20 -15.65 -0.40
N TYR A 192 -26.65 -16.04 0.74
CA TYR A 192 -25.35 -16.72 0.79
C TYR A 192 -25.46 -18.16 0.27
N GLN A 193 -26.54 -18.86 0.59
CA GLN A 193 -26.82 -20.19 0.06
C GLN A 193 -27.04 -20.18 -1.46
N GLU A 194 -27.67 -19.12 -2.00
CA GLU A 194 -27.81 -18.90 -3.44
C GLU A 194 -26.43 -18.74 -4.11
N VAL A 195 -25.51 -18.00 -3.50
CA VAL A 195 -24.12 -17.90 -3.99
C VAL A 195 -23.48 -19.29 -4.07
N LEU A 196 -23.59 -20.10 -3.02
CA LEU A 196 -23.05 -21.47 -2.99
C LEU A 196 -23.73 -22.44 -3.99
N SER A 197 -24.88 -22.06 -4.55
CA SER A 197 -25.50 -22.83 -5.64
C SER A 197 -24.75 -22.68 -6.96
N ASN A 198 -24.07 -21.55 -7.18
CA ASN A 198 -23.37 -21.21 -8.44
C ASN A 198 -21.84 -21.12 -8.28
N TRP A 199 -21.37 -20.84 -7.07
CA TRP A 199 -19.97 -20.71 -6.70
C TRP A 199 -19.57 -21.82 -5.73
N THR A 200 -18.31 -22.21 -5.78
CA THR A 200 -17.66 -23.11 -4.84
C THR A 200 -16.85 -22.28 -3.86
N ARG A 201 -17.16 -22.37 -2.56
CA ARG A 201 -16.21 -22.01 -1.50
C ARG A 201 -15.18 -23.13 -1.41
N VAL A 202 -13.91 -22.83 -1.65
CA VAL A 202 -12.86 -23.86 -1.57
C VAL A 202 -12.73 -24.32 -0.13
N SER A 203 -12.91 -25.63 0.07
CA SER A 203 -12.81 -26.29 1.38
C SER A 203 -11.46 -26.02 2.04
N GLY A 204 -11.45 -25.97 3.38
CA GLY A 204 -10.24 -25.78 4.15
C GLY A 204 -10.41 -26.13 5.61
N THR A 205 -10.19 -25.16 6.49
CA THR A 205 -10.14 -25.30 7.93
C THR A 205 -11.53 -25.26 8.58
N GLN A 206 -11.61 -25.69 9.85
CA GLN A 206 -12.88 -25.80 10.58
C GLN A 206 -13.57 -24.47 10.86
N ASP A 207 -12.80 -23.38 10.94
CA ASP A 207 -13.29 -22.00 11.10
C ASP A 207 -13.74 -21.37 9.77
N GLY A 208 -13.73 -22.15 8.68
CA GLY A 208 -14.22 -21.74 7.38
C GLY A 208 -13.18 -21.07 6.47
N ALA A 209 -11.92 -20.92 6.89
CA ALA A 209 -10.89 -20.49 5.97
C ALA A 209 -10.60 -21.59 4.93
N THR A 210 -10.15 -21.20 3.75
CA THR A 210 -9.51 -22.15 2.82
C THR A 210 -8.11 -22.50 3.33
N LEU A 211 -7.35 -21.49 3.79
CA LEU A 211 -6.00 -21.68 4.33
C LEU A 211 -5.72 -20.76 5.53
N ASN A 212 -4.94 -21.30 6.48
CA ASN A 212 -4.19 -20.52 7.46
C ASN A 212 -2.81 -20.17 6.90
N LEU A 213 -2.51 -18.87 6.87
CA LEU A 213 -1.36 -18.27 6.21
C LEU A 213 -0.44 -17.63 7.27
N PRO A 214 0.51 -18.40 7.82
CA PRO A 214 1.50 -17.91 8.76
C PRO A 214 2.42 -16.86 8.11
N TYR A 215 2.87 -15.93 8.94
CA TYR A 215 3.95 -14.96 8.64
C TYR A 215 4.75 -14.67 9.91
N VAL A 216 5.98 -14.20 9.77
CA VAL A 216 6.87 -13.90 10.89
C VAL A 216 7.05 -12.39 11.02
N VAL A 217 7.00 -11.90 12.25
CA VAL A 217 7.33 -10.53 12.62
C VAL A 217 8.62 -10.55 13.43
N ARG A 218 9.66 -9.87 12.93
CA ARG A 218 10.92 -9.70 13.66
C ARG A 218 10.74 -8.55 14.64
N ALA A 219 10.88 -8.83 15.93
CA ALA A 219 10.82 -7.83 16.98
C ALA A 219 12.07 -7.91 17.87
N PRO A 220 12.40 -6.87 18.65
CA PRO A 220 13.55 -6.89 19.57
C PRO A 220 13.50 -8.03 20.60
N SER A 221 12.29 -8.43 20.99
CA SER A 221 12.04 -9.53 21.91
C SER A 221 12.21 -10.92 21.28
N GLY A 222 12.52 -10.99 19.98
CA GLY A 222 12.55 -12.20 19.18
C GLY A 222 11.44 -12.25 18.13
N ASP A 223 11.47 -13.30 17.32
CA ASP A 223 10.50 -13.51 16.25
C ASP A 223 9.12 -13.88 16.81
N ILE A 224 8.08 -13.23 16.30
CA ILE A 224 6.69 -13.45 16.65
C ILE A 224 5.98 -14.06 15.45
N GLN A 225 5.31 -15.19 15.68
CA GLN A 225 4.50 -15.83 14.65
C GLN A 225 3.13 -15.15 14.54
N GLY A 226 2.86 -14.54 13.39
CA GLY A 226 1.54 -14.07 13.00
C GLY A 226 0.81 -15.08 12.11
N GLN A 227 -0.50 -14.88 11.94
CA GLN A 227 -1.34 -15.68 11.05
C GLN A 227 -2.45 -14.81 10.46
N MET A 228 -2.69 -14.98 9.16
CA MET A 228 -3.90 -14.51 8.49
C MET A 228 -4.63 -15.69 7.86
N GLN A 229 -5.80 -15.45 7.30
CA GLN A 229 -6.64 -16.44 6.65
C GLN A 229 -7.03 -16.00 5.25
N ALA A 230 -7.09 -16.97 4.34
CA ALA A 230 -7.65 -16.78 3.02
C ALA A 230 -8.95 -17.57 2.90
N VAL A 231 -9.99 -16.95 2.35
CA VAL A 231 -11.22 -17.63 1.92
C VAL A 231 -11.33 -17.48 0.42
N VAL A 232 -11.35 -18.61 -0.31
CA VAL A 232 -11.36 -18.62 -1.77
C VAL A 232 -12.73 -19.05 -2.29
N PHE A 233 -13.24 -18.32 -3.27
CA PHE A 233 -14.42 -18.68 -4.03
C PHE A 233 -14.12 -18.65 -5.53
N LEU A 234 -14.74 -19.56 -6.28
CA LEU A 234 -14.71 -19.59 -7.73
C LEU A 234 -16.04 -20.09 -8.29
N PRO A 235 -16.41 -19.78 -9.54
CA PRO A 235 -17.57 -20.37 -10.18
C PRO A 235 -17.46 -21.90 -10.21
N LYS A 236 -18.59 -22.62 -10.10
CA LYS A 236 -18.61 -24.09 -10.20
C LYS A 236 -18.12 -24.61 -11.55
N THR A 237 -18.21 -23.78 -12.58
CA THR A 237 -17.63 -24.02 -13.90
C THR A 237 -16.74 -22.85 -14.24
N PHE A 238 -15.44 -23.10 -14.29
CA PHE A 238 -14.46 -22.09 -14.66
C PHE A 238 -14.34 -22.05 -16.18
N THR A 239 -14.51 -20.89 -16.79
CA THR A 239 -14.37 -20.72 -18.23
C THR A 239 -13.77 -19.36 -18.53
N ALA A 240 -12.66 -19.36 -19.27
CA ALA A 240 -11.94 -18.15 -19.59
C ALA A 240 -11.36 -18.20 -21.01
N ALA A 241 -10.91 -17.04 -21.49
CA ALA A 241 -10.21 -16.94 -22.76
C ALA A 241 -8.85 -17.67 -22.70
N ALA A 242 -8.41 -18.22 -23.82
CA ALA A 242 -7.08 -18.81 -23.91
C ALA A 242 -5.98 -17.75 -23.79
N LEU A 243 -4.84 -18.12 -23.21
CA LEU A 243 -3.63 -17.30 -23.21
C LEU A 243 -3.11 -17.15 -24.64
N THR A 244 -2.66 -15.93 -24.99
CA THR A 244 -2.19 -15.59 -26.34
C THR A 244 -0.67 -15.69 -26.50
N GLY A 245 0.06 -15.95 -25.41
CA GLY A 245 1.53 -15.92 -25.34
C GLY A 245 2.20 -17.26 -25.04
N GLY A 246 1.54 -18.39 -25.34
CA GLY A 246 1.95 -19.71 -24.88
C GLY A 246 1.37 -20.02 -23.49
N THR A 247 1.96 -20.98 -22.79
CA THR A 247 1.49 -21.35 -21.46
C THR A 247 1.91 -20.33 -20.39
N ARG A 248 1.23 -20.34 -19.25
CA ARG A 248 1.61 -19.55 -18.08
C ARG A 248 3.03 -19.88 -17.63
N THR A 249 3.35 -21.16 -17.57
CA THR A 249 4.69 -21.68 -17.24
C THR A 249 5.77 -21.14 -18.19
N GLU A 250 5.50 -21.13 -19.50
CA GLU A 250 6.43 -20.58 -20.51
C GLU A 250 6.64 -19.08 -20.33
N GLN A 251 5.58 -18.32 -20.06
CA GLN A 251 5.65 -16.87 -19.87
C GLN A 251 6.47 -16.49 -18.64
N HIS A 252 6.33 -17.20 -17.52
CA HIS A 252 7.16 -16.98 -16.33
C HIS A 252 8.63 -17.37 -16.57
N SER A 253 8.88 -18.49 -17.25
CA SER A 253 10.25 -18.95 -17.56
C SER A 253 10.98 -17.99 -18.51
N GLY A 254 10.26 -17.47 -19.52
CA GLY A 254 10.80 -16.49 -20.47
C GLY A 254 11.12 -15.13 -19.85
N ALA A 255 10.41 -14.73 -18.79
CA ALA A 255 10.72 -13.53 -18.03
C ALA A 255 12.04 -13.66 -17.24
N GLN A 256 12.35 -14.85 -16.72
CA GLN A 256 13.59 -15.10 -15.97
C GLN A 256 14.83 -15.23 -16.87
N ALA A 257 14.68 -15.71 -18.10
CA ALA A 257 15.80 -15.94 -19.02
C ALA A 257 16.43 -14.66 -19.62
N LYS A 258 15.83 -13.47 -19.41
CA LYS A 258 16.35 -12.19 -19.94
C LYS A 258 17.43 -11.53 -19.08
N VAL A 259 17.81 -12.11 -17.94
CA VAL A 259 18.98 -11.66 -17.16
C VAL A 259 20.19 -12.51 -17.54
N THR A 260 20.65 -12.42 -18.78
CA THR A 260 22.00 -12.88 -19.12
C THR A 260 22.97 -11.81 -18.61
N PRO A 261 23.83 -12.08 -17.61
CA PRO A 261 24.96 -11.20 -17.38
C PRO A 261 25.78 -11.27 -18.67
N THR A 262 25.86 -10.17 -19.41
CA THR A 262 26.83 -10.00 -20.48
C THR A 262 28.21 -10.04 -19.83
N GLY A 263 28.72 -11.26 -19.63
CA GLY A 263 30.09 -11.57 -19.29
C GLY A 263 30.98 -11.23 -20.47
N GLY A 264 31.18 -9.93 -20.69
CA GLY A 264 32.33 -9.38 -21.38
C GLY A 264 33.31 -8.92 -20.32
N GLY A 265 34.24 -9.79 -19.95
CA GLY A 265 35.35 -9.45 -19.08
C GLY A 265 36.20 -8.34 -19.72
N ALA A 266 36.03 -7.12 -19.24
CA ALA A 266 37.01 -6.06 -19.36
C ALA A 266 37.17 -5.46 -17.96
N GLY A 267 38.35 -5.69 -17.36
CA GLY A 267 38.67 -5.23 -16.01
C GLY A 267 38.46 -3.72 -15.90
N VAL A 268 37.43 -3.32 -15.17
CA VAL A 268 37.18 -1.91 -14.85
C VAL A 268 38.13 -1.54 -13.72
N ASN A 269 39.19 -0.83 -14.07
CA ASN A 269 40.13 -0.25 -13.13
C ASN A 269 39.38 0.77 -12.24
N PRO A 270 39.27 0.56 -10.91
CA PRO A 270 38.47 1.41 -10.02
C PRO A 270 38.93 2.87 -9.96
N ALA A 271 40.14 3.18 -10.45
CA ALA A 271 40.62 4.55 -10.58
C ALA A 271 39.92 5.36 -11.69
N ALA A 272 39.40 4.71 -12.74
CA ALA A 272 38.75 5.40 -13.86
C ALA A 272 37.31 5.85 -13.53
N VAL A 273 36.62 5.12 -12.65
CA VAL A 273 35.24 5.44 -12.22
C VAL A 273 35.22 6.66 -11.27
N LEU A 274 36.27 6.82 -10.47
CA LEU A 274 36.44 7.99 -9.60
C LEU A 274 36.81 9.28 -10.37
N ALA A 275 37.55 9.17 -11.48
CA ALA A 275 37.85 10.32 -12.34
C ALA A 275 36.64 10.78 -13.16
N GLY A 276 35.77 9.85 -13.58
CA GLY A 276 34.52 10.19 -14.29
C GLY A 276 33.49 10.92 -13.42
N LEU A 277 33.43 10.62 -12.11
CA LEU A 277 32.54 11.29 -11.16
C LEU A 277 33.00 12.71 -10.79
N LEU A 278 34.29 13.03 -10.91
CA LEU A 278 34.82 14.37 -10.64
C LEU A 278 34.64 15.34 -11.81
N VAL A 279 34.56 14.84 -13.06
CA VAL A 279 34.28 15.69 -14.23
C VAL A 279 32.78 15.95 -14.42
N LEU A 280 31.91 15.04 -13.97
CA LEU A 280 30.45 15.26 -13.95
C LEU A 280 29.97 16.10 -12.76
N GLY A 281 30.76 16.22 -11.69
CA GLY A 281 30.46 17.08 -10.53
C GLY A 281 30.75 18.58 -10.75
N GLY A 282 31.49 18.95 -11.81
CA GLY A 282 31.92 20.34 -12.05
C GLY A 282 31.05 21.15 -13.02
N ALA A 283 30.16 20.52 -13.79
CA ALA A 283 29.42 21.20 -14.87
C ALA A 283 27.91 21.40 -14.62
N ALA A 284 27.35 20.83 -13.55
CA ALA A 284 25.89 20.86 -13.30
C ALA A 284 25.39 22.05 -12.45
N PHE A 285 26.27 22.92 -11.94
CA PHE A 285 25.88 24.02 -11.04
C PHE A 285 25.69 25.38 -11.75
N GLY A 286 25.93 25.47 -13.06
CA GLY A 286 25.94 26.74 -13.81
C GLY A 286 24.70 27.06 -14.66
N ALA A 287 23.76 26.13 -14.84
CA ALA A 287 22.72 26.25 -15.88
C ALA A 287 21.28 26.38 -15.36
N TRP A 288 21.06 26.66 -14.06
CA TRP A 288 19.70 26.76 -13.51
C TRP A 288 19.14 28.19 -13.41
N LYS A 289 19.89 29.22 -13.83
CA LYS A 289 19.48 30.63 -13.63
C LYS A 289 19.00 31.40 -14.87
N LEU A 290 18.77 30.75 -16.02
CA LEU A 290 18.41 31.45 -17.27
C LEU A 290 17.28 30.84 -18.11
N LEU A 291 16.39 30.04 -17.51
CA LEU A 291 15.14 29.62 -18.17
C LEU A 291 13.93 29.93 -17.29
N GLY A 292 13.75 31.23 -17.06
CA GLY A 292 12.45 31.80 -16.73
C GLY A 292 11.82 32.39 -17.99
N ALA A 293 10.50 32.24 -18.11
CA ALA A 293 9.59 32.74 -19.15
C ALA A 293 9.40 31.84 -20.38
N GLY A 294 8.28 31.10 -20.39
CA GLY A 294 7.73 30.51 -21.59
C GLY A 294 6.54 29.57 -21.35
N GLY A 295 5.32 30.04 -21.65
CA GLY A 295 4.19 29.19 -22.06
C GLY A 295 3.22 28.75 -20.97
N GLY A 296 2.30 29.63 -20.57
CA GLY A 296 1.11 29.28 -19.80
C GLY A 296 0.13 28.44 -20.63
N SER A 297 0.26 27.12 -20.56
CA SER A 297 -0.83 26.20 -20.85
C SER A 297 -1.70 26.10 -19.59
N GLY A 298 -2.90 26.69 -19.65
CA GLY A 298 -3.86 26.69 -18.55
C GLY A 298 -4.36 25.28 -18.28
N GLY A 299 -3.74 24.60 -17.31
CA GLY A 299 -4.18 23.29 -16.84
C GLY A 299 -5.62 23.35 -16.35
N ARG A 300 -6.51 22.67 -17.04
CA ARG A 300 -7.83 22.30 -16.53
C ARG A 300 -7.59 21.15 -15.55
N GLY A 301 -7.84 21.37 -14.27
CA GLY A 301 -7.62 20.37 -13.24
C GLY A 301 -7.77 20.94 -11.85
N GLY A 302 -8.21 20.11 -10.92
CA GLY A 302 -8.23 20.36 -9.49
C GLY A 302 -7.15 19.54 -8.79
N VAL A 303 -6.78 19.95 -7.59
CA VAL A 303 -6.05 19.11 -6.63
C VAL A 303 -6.94 18.97 -5.43
N ARG A 304 -7.24 17.74 -5.05
CA ARG A 304 -8.00 17.46 -3.84
C ARG A 304 -7.05 17.08 -2.71
N VAL A 305 -7.18 17.77 -1.59
CA VAL A 305 -6.43 17.53 -0.35
C VAL A 305 -7.46 17.17 0.72
N GLY A 306 -7.44 15.91 1.17
CA GLY A 306 -8.53 15.35 1.94
C GLY A 306 -9.85 15.40 1.15
N ASP A 307 -10.83 16.12 1.67
CA ASP A 307 -12.15 16.30 1.04
C ASP A 307 -12.31 17.65 0.32
N THR A 308 -11.27 18.48 0.30
CA THR A 308 -11.33 19.82 -0.29
C THR A 308 -10.62 19.85 -1.64
N THR A 309 -11.34 20.24 -2.70
CA THR A 309 -10.79 20.40 -4.06
C THR A 309 -10.38 21.85 -4.33
N PHE A 310 -9.17 22.02 -4.86
CA PHE A 310 -8.55 23.30 -5.19
C PHE A 310 -8.33 23.39 -6.69
N SER A 311 -8.91 24.42 -7.33
CA SER A 311 -8.66 24.69 -8.74
C SER A 311 -7.20 25.09 -8.97
N VAL A 312 -6.49 24.34 -9.83
CA VAL A 312 -5.07 24.60 -10.17
C VAL A 312 -4.89 26.00 -10.78
N ARG A 313 -5.93 26.53 -11.44
CA ARG A 313 -5.94 27.88 -12.02
C ARG A 313 -5.96 28.98 -10.97
N ASP A 314 -6.63 28.74 -9.85
CA ASP A 314 -6.86 29.74 -8.80
C ASP A 314 -5.81 29.65 -7.68
N MET A 315 -4.91 28.66 -7.75
CA MET A 315 -3.80 28.53 -6.82
C MET A 315 -2.84 29.71 -6.92
N PRO A 316 -2.58 30.42 -5.82
CA PRO A 316 -1.64 31.51 -5.84
C PRO A 316 -0.20 31.03 -6.06
N ALA A 317 0.56 31.77 -6.87
CA ALA A 317 1.96 31.47 -7.11
C ALA A 317 2.82 31.90 -5.92
N GLY A 318 3.69 31.00 -5.44
CA GLY A 318 4.71 31.33 -4.43
C GLY A 318 4.23 31.50 -3.00
N ARG A 319 2.92 31.36 -2.72
CA ARG A 319 2.36 31.29 -1.36
C ARG A 319 1.53 30.02 -1.17
N PRO A 320 1.30 29.56 0.07
CA PRO A 320 0.45 28.41 0.32
C PRO A 320 -0.95 28.61 -0.25
N PHE A 321 -1.49 27.57 -0.89
CA PHE A 321 -2.90 27.55 -1.34
C PHE A 321 -3.80 26.78 -0.38
N CYS A 322 -3.21 26.00 0.53
CA CYS A 322 -3.89 25.16 1.49
C CYS A 322 -3.05 25.02 2.75
N ILE A 323 -3.72 25.08 3.91
CA ILE A 323 -3.17 24.75 5.22
C ILE A 323 -3.85 23.48 5.73
N ILE A 324 -3.07 22.53 6.25
CA ILE A 324 -3.61 21.40 7.02
C ILE A 324 -3.51 21.75 8.51
N ALA A 325 -4.63 21.63 9.22
CA ALA A 325 -4.73 21.92 10.65
C ALA A 325 -5.76 21.00 11.34
N GLY A 326 -5.76 20.95 12.67
CA GLY A 326 -6.85 20.32 13.41
C GLY A 326 -8.13 21.15 13.44
N PRO A 327 -9.29 20.52 13.78
CA PRO A 327 -10.57 21.22 13.87
C PRO A 327 -10.51 22.41 14.85
N GLY A 328 -11.10 23.54 14.45
CA GLY A 328 -11.15 24.76 15.25
C GLY A 328 -9.99 25.75 15.01
N TYR A 329 -9.00 25.38 14.19
CA TYR A 329 -8.01 26.34 13.70
C TYR A 329 -8.67 27.34 12.74
N ALA A 330 -8.53 28.63 13.05
CA ALA A 330 -8.91 29.73 12.16
C ALA A 330 -7.65 30.28 11.50
N ALA A 331 -7.60 30.30 10.17
CA ALA A 331 -6.49 30.93 9.46
C ALA A 331 -6.53 32.45 9.67
N GLU A 332 -5.35 33.05 9.86
CA GLU A 332 -5.17 34.50 9.97
C GLU A 332 -5.35 35.21 8.61
N ASP A 333 -5.16 34.47 7.52
CA ASP A 333 -5.30 34.93 6.14
C ASP A 333 -6.45 34.18 5.43
N ASP A 334 -6.84 34.63 4.24
CA ASP A 334 -7.80 33.96 3.34
C ASP A 334 -7.30 32.61 2.78
N THR A 335 -6.29 31.99 3.40
CA THR A 335 -5.79 30.67 2.97
C THR A 335 -6.74 29.58 3.46
N PRO A 336 -7.32 28.77 2.57
CA PRO A 336 -8.21 27.70 2.98
C PRO A 336 -7.53 26.68 3.90
N VAL A 337 -8.32 26.15 4.84
CA VAL A 337 -7.88 25.16 5.83
C VAL A 337 -8.57 23.83 5.56
N VAL A 338 -7.79 22.74 5.49
CA VAL A 338 -8.27 21.36 5.48
C VAL A 338 -8.20 20.81 6.90
N PRO A 339 -9.34 20.64 7.59
CA PRO A 339 -9.36 20.15 8.96
C PRO A 339 -9.12 18.64 9.00
N VAL A 340 -8.23 18.18 9.89
CA VAL A 340 -7.92 16.75 10.07
C VAL A 340 -8.17 16.33 11.50
N ALA A 341 -9.11 15.41 11.68
CA ALA A 341 -9.50 14.94 13.00
C ALA A 341 -8.32 14.36 13.80
N GLY A 342 -8.16 14.85 15.02
CA GLY A 342 -7.10 14.42 15.94
C GLY A 342 -5.76 15.14 15.78
N LEU A 343 -5.61 16.06 14.83
CA LEU A 343 -4.55 17.07 14.89
C LEU A 343 -4.96 18.20 15.86
N PRO A 344 -4.02 18.94 16.47
CA PRO A 344 -4.34 20.09 17.29
C PRO A 344 -4.83 21.25 16.43
N ALA A 345 -5.59 22.17 17.02
CA ALA A 345 -6.11 23.39 16.37
C ALA A 345 -5.01 24.43 16.10
N ALA A 346 -3.94 23.99 15.43
CA ALA A 346 -2.76 24.75 15.08
C ALA A 346 -2.38 24.44 13.63
N ARG A 347 -1.60 25.33 13.02
CA ARG A 347 -1.06 25.14 11.67
C ARG A 347 -0.07 23.97 11.69
N ILE A 348 -0.33 22.91 10.92
CA ILE A 348 0.53 21.72 10.87
C ILE A 348 1.40 21.74 9.62
N VAL A 349 0.76 21.89 8.45
CA VAL A 349 1.44 21.86 7.16
C VAL A 349 0.91 22.94 6.24
N GLU A 350 1.80 23.51 5.44
CA GLU A 350 1.49 24.41 4.33
C GLU A 350 1.80 23.74 3.00
N ILE A 351 0.86 23.83 2.06
CA ILE A 351 1.02 23.28 0.71
C ILE A 351 1.11 24.43 -0.29
N THR A 352 2.23 24.48 -1.01
CA THR A 352 2.52 25.51 -2.02
C THR A 352 2.73 24.85 -3.38
N ARG A 353 2.21 25.44 -4.44
CA ARG A 353 2.51 24.98 -5.81
C ARG A 353 3.91 25.41 -6.23
N ALA A 354 4.73 24.46 -6.68
CA ALA A 354 6.09 24.67 -7.16
C ALA A 354 6.21 24.15 -8.61
N GLY A 355 5.79 24.98 -9.57
CA GLY A 355 5.74 24.57 -10.97
C GLY A 355 4.65 23.52 -11.23
N LYS A 356 5.06 22.31 -11.60
CA LYS A 356 4.17 21.15 -11.79
C LYS A 356 4.02 20.29 -10.53
N ASP A 357 4.83 20.54 -9.51
CA ASP A 357 4.85 19.79 -8.27
C ASP A 357 4.22 20.58 -7.12
N TYR A 358 4.01 19.90 -6.00
CA TYR A 358 3.47 20.48 -4.77
C TYR A 358 4.52 20.37 -3.67
N ARG A 359 4.90 21.51 -3.09
CA ARG A 359 5.78 21.57 -1.93
C ARG A 359 4.94 21.52 -0.67
N VAL A 360 5.23 20.53 0.17
CA VAL A 360 4.56 20.30 1.44
C VAL A 360 5.57 20.66 2.53
N ARG A 361 5.25 21.67 3.35
CA ARG A 361 6.14 22.16 4.42
C ARG A 361 5.49 21.96 5.78
N SER A 362 6.16 21.21 6.67
CA SER A 362 5.83 21.14 8.09
C SER A 362 6.16 22.46 8.75
N VAL A 363 5.23 23.02 9.52
CA VAL A 363 5.40 24.31 10.22
C VAL A 363 5.11 24.22 11.71
N ASN A 364 4.79 23.02 12.21
CA ASN A 364 4.56 22.75 13.62
C ASN A 364 5.75 22.01 14.22
N ASP A 365 6.12 22.37 15.45
CA ASP A 365 7.26 21.78 16.16
C ASP A 365 6.92 20.41 16.80
N GLU A 366 5.66 20.22 17.19
CA GLU A 366 5.18 19.01 17.90
C GLU A 366 4.73 17.91 16.93
N ILE A 367 4.17 18.30 15.77
CA ILE A 367 3.69 17.39 14.73
C ILE A 367 4.51 17.58 13.46
N ARG A 368 5.19 16.51 13.03
CA ARG A 368 6.05 16.49 11.86
C ARG A 368 5.46 15.69 10.72
N LEU A 369 5.70 16.15 9.50
CA LEU A 369 5.49 15.35 8.29
C LEU A 369 6.50 14.19 8.28
N SER A 370 6.05 12.97 8.54
CA SER A 370 6.91 11.77 8.58
C SER A 370 7.10 11.15 7.21
N SER A 371 6.07 11.23 6.35
CA SER A 371 6.10 10.64 5.02
C SER A 371 5.26 11.47 4.04
N ALA A 372 5.70 11.53 2.78
CA ALA A 372 4.95 12.15 1.69
C ALA A 372 5.04 11.26 0.44
N GLY A 373 3.90 10.77 -0.03
CA GLY A 373 3.84 9.83 -1.16
C GLY A 373 4.59 8.52 -0.88
N GLY A 374 4.56 8.04 0.36
CA GLY A 374 5.23 6.81 0.79
C GLY A 374 6.74 6.94 0.99
N ARG A 375 7.32 8.14 0.87
CA ARG A 375 8.74 8.40 1.13
C ARG A 375 8.92 9.08 2.48
N VAL A 376 9.81 8.53 3.30
CA VAL A 376 10.19 9.13 4.59
C VAL A 376 10.78 10.52 4.36
N VAL A 377 10.29 11.49 5.11
CA VAL A 377 10.68 12.88 5.02
C VAL A 377 11.64 13.20 6.17
N ALA A 378 12.90 13.48 5.85
CA ALA A 378 13.95 13.74 6.85
C ALA A 378 14.07 15.23 7.24
N ALA A 379 13.39 16.13 6.52
CA ALA A 379 13.44 17.57 6.71
C ALA A 379 12.02 18.13 6.80
N ASP A 380 11.83 19.38 7.21
CA ASP A 380 10.49 19.98 7.33
C ASP A 380 9.80 20.25 5.98
N THR A 381 10.35 19.77 4.86
CA THR A 381 9.80 19.99 3.52
C THR A 381 9.93 18.75 2.65
N ALA A 382 8.86 18.44 1.92
CA ALA A 382 8.82 17.42 0.89
C ALA A 382 8.26 17.99 -0.42
N THR A 383 8.65 17.39 -1.54
CA THR A 383 8.06 17.67 -2.85
C THR A 383 7.25 16.47 -3.29
N VAL A 384 5.98 16.70 -3.62
CA VAL A 384 5.01 15.71 -4.07
C VAL A 384 4.68 15.98 -5.53
N THR A 385 4.90 14.98 -6.37
CA THR A 385 4.48 15.00 -7.78
C THR A 385 3.16 14.25 -7.89
N LEU A 386 2.10 14.95 -8.30
CA LEU A 386 0.81 14.33 -8.61
C LEU A 386 0.67 14.18 -10.12
N ARG A 387 0.27 12.99 -10.58
CA ARG A 387 -0.04 12.71 -11.98
C ARG A 387 -1.25 11.79 -12.08
N PRO A 388 -2.08 11.88 -13.13
CA PRO A 388 -3.24 11.01 -13.29
C PRO A 388 -2.91 9.51 -13.25
N GLU A 389 -1.72 9.13 -13.72
CA GLU A 389 -1.24 7.74 -13.74
C GLU A 389 -0.55 7.30 -12.44
N MET A 390 -0.26 8.22 -11.52
CA MET A 390 0.42 7.94 -10.26
C MET A 390 -0.60 7.74 -9.12
N PRO A 391 -0.28 6.89 -8.13
CA PRO A 391 -1.13 6.77 -6.96
C PRO A 391 -1.25 8.11 -6.22
N ASP A 392 -2.38 8.29 -5.55
CA ASP A 392 -2.62 9.39 -4.63
C ASP A 392 -1.47 9.52 -3.63
N ALA A 393 -0.96 10.73 -3.45
CA ALA A 393 0.10 10.96 -2.51
C ALA A 393 -0.48 11.05 -1.10
N THR A 394 -0.16 10.08 -0.25
CA THR A 394 -0.51 10.14 1.17
C THR A 394 0.53 10.98 1.91
N LEU A 395 0.08 12.01 2.62
CA LEU A 395 0.87 12.75 3.61
C LEU A 395 0.63 12.12 4.97
N GLU A 396 1.68 11.68 5.65
CA GLU A 396 1.60 11.14 7.00
C GLU A 396 2.25 12.10 7.99
N PHE A 397 1.56 12.30 9.11
CA PHE A 397 1.97 13.17 10.20
C PHE A 397 2.15 12.32 11.45
N THR A 398 3.26 12.54 12.14
CA THR A 398 3.53 11.91 13.44
C THR A 398 3.99 12.96 14.44
N GLY A 399 3.65 12.74 15.71
CA GLY A 399 4.09 13.61 16.78
C GLY A 399 3.25 13.44 18.03
N GLU A 400 3.44 14.32 18.99
CA GLU A 400 2.73 14.31 20.27
C GLU A 400 1.64 15.37 20.27
N VAL A 401 0.42 15.02 20.70
CA VAL A 401 -0.63 15.99 21.03
C VAL A 401 -0.95 15.91 22.49
N ARG A 402 -1.01 17.08 23.16
CA ARG A 402 -1.46 17.17 24.54
C ARG A 402 -2.98 17.24 24.58
N GLY A 403 -3.60 16.21 25.16
CA GLY A 403 -5.04 16.16 25.37
C GLY A 403 -5.51 17.06 26.52
N PRO A 404 -6.84 17.13 26.77
CA PRO A 404 -7.39 17.74 27.98
C PRO A 404 -6.74 17.09 29.22
N GLY A 405 -6.02 17.87 30.01
CA GLY A 405 -5.22 17.38 31.14
C GLY A 405 -3.69 17.36 30.92
N GLY A 406 -3.21 17.77 29.74
CA GLY A 406 -1.79 18.03 29.49
C GLY A 406 -0.91 16.80 29.30
N VAL A 407 -1.49 15.59 29.31
CA VAL A 407 -0.77 14.33 29.05
C VAL A 407 -0.44 14.24 27.56
N PRO A 408 0.85 14.12 27.18
CA PRO A 408 1.25 13.89 25.79
C PRO A 408 0.74 12.54 25.28
N LYS A 409 0.27 12.51 24.04
CA LYS A 409 -0.16 11.30 23.35
C LYS A 409 0.41 11.28 21.94
N ASP A 410 1.10 10.20 21.60
CA ASP A 410 1.55 9.97 20.23
C ASP A 410 0.35 9.82 19.29
N ILE A 411 0.44 10.50 18.15
CA ILE A 411 -0.53 10.40 17.08
C ILE A 411 0.15 10.11 15.75
N THR A 412 -0.56 9.36 14.92
CA THR A 412 -0.28 9.21 13.50
C THR A 412 -1.53 9.56 12.72
N ARG A 413 -1.45 10.48 11.77
CA ARG A 413 -2.57 10.90 10.92
C ARG A 413 -2.14 10.95 9.47
N SER A 414 -3.10 10.75 8.58
CA SER A 414 -2.83 10.73 7.15
C SER A 414 -3.84 11.59 6.39
N VAL A 415 -3.38 12.27 5.34
CA VAL A 415 -4.21 13.06 4.42
C VAL A 415 -3.79 12.72 2.99
N SER A 416 -4.76 12.38 2.16
CA SER A 416 -4.51 12.09 0.74
C SER A 416 -4.48 13.38 -0.09
N MET A 417 -3.54 13.46 -1.02
CA MET A 417 -3.47 14.46 -2.08
C MET A 417 -3.65 13.78 -3.43
N THR A 418 -4.63 14.24 -4.20
CA THR A 418 -5.08 13.60 -5.45
C THR A 418 -5.28 14.65 -6.54
N LEU A 419 -5.09 14.29 -7.81
CA LEU A 419 -5.38 15.19 -8.94
C LEU A 419 -6.82 14.92 -9.40
N ASP A 420 -7.69 15.93 -9.36
CA ASP A 420 -9.07 15.82 -9.82
C ASP A 420 -9.19 16.33 -11.26
N GLY A 421 -9.55 15.44 -12.20
CA GLY A 421 -9.91 15.77 -13.59
C GLY A 421 -8.93 15.28 -14.65
N ASP A 422 -9.46 15.06 -15.86
CA ASP A 422 -8.67 14.72 -17.05
C ASP A 422 -7.89 15.96 -17.53
N LEU A 423 -6.56 15.86 -17.61
CA LEU A 423 -5.66 16.92 -18.09
C LEU A 423 -5.84 17.23 -19.58
#